data_AF-A0A9W6D226-F1
#
_entry.id   AF-A0A9W6D226-F1
#
_cell.length_a   1.000
_cell.length_b   1.000
_cell.length_c   1.000
_cell.angle_alpha   90.00
_cell.angle_beta   90.00
_cell.angle_gamma   90.00
#
_symmetry.space_group_name_H-M   'P 1'
#
loop_
_entity.id
_entity.type
_entity.pdbx_description
1 polymer ?
#
loop_
_entity_poly.entity_id
_entity_poly.type
_entity_poly.pdbx_seq_one_letter_code
_entity_poly.pdbx_strand_id
1 'polypeptide(L)' 'MLETFIHVHGDDFRWTPPPYEYEWEKLPIDILLGDGTLRKRLEDGADIKELESGWEQELRAYRSECKDCLLYPE' A
#
# COMPACT_ATOMS: atom_id res chain seq x y z
N MET A 1 -12.60 -2.83 -1.96
CA MET A 1 -12.61 -2.98 -3.44
C MET A 1 -11.49 -3.92 -3.89
N LEU A 2 -10.21 -3.63 -3.59
CA LEU A 2 -9.09 -4.52 -3.96
C LEU A 2 -9.18 -5.92 -3.36
N GLU A 3 -9.44 -6.05 -2.05
CA GLU A 3 -9.70 -7.34 -1.38
C GLU A 3 -10.79 -8.13 -2.10
N THR A 4 -11.88 -7.47 -2.52
CA THR A 4 -12.96 -8.11 -3.28
C THR A 4 -12.47 -8.67 -4.62
N PHE A 5 -11.62 -7.95 -5.35
CA PHE A 5 -11.04 -8.46 -6.60
C PHE A 5 -10.13 -9.67 -6.36
N ILE A 6 -9.27 -9.61 -5.35
CA ILE A 6 -8.40 -10.74 -4.97
C ILE A 6 -9.26 -11.96 -4.62
N HIS A 7 -10.31 -11.77 -3.82
CA HIS A 7 -11.17 -12.87 -3.39
C HIS A 7 -12.00 -13.47 -4.53
N VAL A 8 -12.60 -12.64 -5.39
CA VAL A 8 -13.46 -13.10 -6.49
C VAL A 8 -12.66 -13.81 -7.58
N HIS A 9 -11.43 -13.37 -7.85
CA HIS A 9 -10.59 -13.96 -8.90
C HIS A 9 -9.64 -15.04 -8.39
N GLY A 10 -9.40 -15.16 -7.09
CA GLY A 10 -8.61 -16.24 -6.49
C GLY A 10 -7.28 -16.46 -7.22
N ASP A 11 -7.06 -17.68 -7.71
CA ASP A 11 -5.84 -18.10 -8.43
C ASP A 11 -5.62 -17.37 -9.78
N ASP A 12 -6.67 -16.77 -10.35
CA ASP A 12 -6.61 -15.99 -11.59
C ASP A 12 -6.16 -14.55 -11.34
N PHE A 13 -6.20 -14.08 -10.08
CA PHE A 13 -5.70 -12.76 -9.74
C PHE A 13 -4.18 -12.69 -9.98
N ARG A 14 -3.72 -11.65 -10.67
CA ARG A 14 -2.30 -11.41 -10.94
C ARG A 14 -1.97 -9.94 -10.74
N TRP A 15 -0.90 -9.68 -10.00
CA TRP A 15 -0.25 -8.38 -10.03
C TRP A 15 0.42 -8.16 -11.39
N THR A 16 0.50 -6.91 -11.81
CA THR A 16 1.31 -6.52 -12.98
C THR A 16 2.76 -6.96 -12.73
N PRO A 17 3.40 -7.72 -13.65
CA PRO A 17 4.81 -8.07 -13.50
C PRO A 17 5.72 -6.86 -13.78
N PRO A 18 6.99 -6.87 -13.35
CA PRO A 18 7.99 -5.92 -13.86
C PRO A 18 8.16 -6.07 -15.39
N PRO A 19 8.69 -5.04 -16.08
CA PRO A 19 9.19 -3.77 -15.54
C PRO A 19 8.08 -2.73 -15.29
N TYR A 20 8.36 -1.74 -14.44
CA TYR A 20 7.50 -0.58 -14.24
C TYR A 20 8.33 0.69 -14.02
N GLU A 21 8.02 1.73 -14.80
CA GLU A 21 8.82 2.97 -14.88
C GLU A 21 10.32 2.67 -15.06
N TYR A 22 11.14 3.07 -14.08
CA TYR A 22 12.57 2.83 -14.02
C TYR A 22 12.91 1.76 -12.95
N GLU A 23 12.12 0.70 -12.84
CA GLU A 23 12.42 -0.47 -12.03
C GLU A 23 12.17 -1.76 -12.85
N TRP A 24 13.12 -2.68 -12.79
CA TRP A 24 13.19 -3.86 -13.66
C TRP A 24 13.02 -5.17 -12.91
N GLU A 25 13.20 -5.15 -11.59
CA GLU A 25 13.21 -6.36 -10.77
C GLU A 25 11.98 -6.45 -9.85
N LYS A 26 11.59 -5.33 -9.23
CA LYS A 26 10.52 -5.33 -8.23
C LYS A 26 9.14 -5.31 -8.88
N LEU A 27 8.18 -5.94 -8.21
CA LEU A 27 6.78 -5.81 -8.61
C LEU A 27 6.33 -4.35 -8.48
N PRO A 28 5.55 -3.82 -9.43
CA PRO A 28 5.09 -2.44 -9.42
C PRO A 28 4.33 -2.07 -8.14
N ILE A 29 3.53 -3.00 -7.63
CA ILE A 29 2.76 -2.77 -6.39
C ILE A 29 3.67 -2.63 -5.16
N ASP A 30 4.80 -3.36 -5.10
CA ASP A 30 5.75 -3.24 -3.99
C ASP A 30 6.47 -1.87 -4.02
N ILE A 31 6.57 -1.24 -5.20
CA ILE A 31 7.09 0.12 -5.38
C ILE A 31 6.04 1.15 -4.94
N LEU A 32 4.81 1.02 -5.45
CA LEU A 32 3.72 1.97 -5.20
C LEU A 32 3.30 2.03 -3.73
N LEU A 33 3.30 0.90 -3.05
CA LEU A 33 2.95 0.84 -1.63
C LEU A 33 4.08 1.37 -0.73
N GLY A 34 5.32 1.43 -1.22
CA GLY A 34 6.49 1.79 -0.42
C GLY A 34 6.80 0.79 0.71
N ASP A 35 6.04 -0.31 0.79
CA ASP A 35 6.13 -1.35 1.80
C ASP A 35 6.09 -2.73 1.12
N GLY A 36 7.22 -3.45 1.18
CA GLY A 36 7.37 -4.79 0.61
C GLY A 36 6.63 -5.90 1.37
N THR A 37 5.95 -5.58 2.48
CA THR A 37 5.18 -6.54 3.29
C THR A 37 3.68 -6.42 3.07
N LEU A 38 3.17 -5.25 2.67
CA LEU A 38 1.74 -4.99 2.56
C LEU A 38 1.07 -5.85 1.49
N ARG A 39 1.70 -6.04 0.33
CA ARG A 39 1.21 -6.96 -0.71
C ARG A 39 1.01 -8.37 -0.15
N LYS A 40 1.99 -8.90 0.58
CA LYS A 40 1.93 -10.27 1.12
C LYS A 40 0.81 -10.42 2.13
N ARG A 41 0.63 -9.43 3.01
CA ARG A 41 -0.48 -9.42 3.97
C ARG A 41 -1.85 -9.41 3.28
N LEU A 42 -1.97 -8.69 2.16
CA LEU A 42 -3.19 -8.73 1.34
C LEU A 42 -3.42 -10.10 0.68
N GLU A 43 -2.36 -10.72 0.15
CA GLU A 43 -2.40 -12.08 -0.43
C GLU A 43 -2.77 -13.14 0.63
N ASP A 44 -2.29 -12.96 1.86
CA ASP A 44 -2.60 -13.82 3.01
C ASP A 44 -4.01 -13.59 3.59
N GLY A 45 -4.78 -12.64 3.03
CA GLY A 45 -6.16 -12.37 3.42
C GLY A 45 -6.32 -11.54 4.70
N ALA A 46 -5.34 -10.70 5.03
CA ALA A 46 -5.48 -9.75 6.13
C ALA A 46 -6.65 -8.78 5.89
N ASP A 47 -7.40 -8.46 6.95
CA ASP A 47 -8.50 -7.49 6.89
C ASP A 47 -7.95 -6.11 6.54
N ILE A 48 -8.47 -5.50 5.47
CA ILE A 48 -8.05 -4.16 5.02
C ILE A 48 -8.16 -3.13 6.14
N LYS A 49 -9.18 -3.19 6.99
CA LYS A 49 -9.37 -2.24 8.08
C LYS A 49 -8.28 -2.38 9.15
N GLU A 50 -7.82 -3.60 9.38
CA GLU A 50 -6.69 -3.84 10.29
C GLU A 50 -5.40 -3.25 9.71
N LEU A 51 -5.15 -3.49 8.41
CA LEU A 51 -4.02 -2.89 7.70
C LEU A 51 -4.06 -1.36 7.79
N GLU A 52 -5.21 -0.76 7.51
CA GLU A 52 -5.44 0.68 7.58
C GLU A 52 -5.18 1.26 8.97
N SER A 53 -5.68 0.59 10.01
CA SER A 53 -5.47 1.01 11.39
C SER A 53 -3.99 1.00 11.79
N GLY A 54 -3.18 0.12 11.17
CA GLY A 54 -1.76 -0.06 11.48
C GLY A 54 -0.90 1.17 11.18
N TRP A 55 -1.20 1.91 10.10
CA TRP A 55 -0.42 3.11 9.74
C TRP A 55 -1.03 4.42 10.25
N GLU A 56 -2.22 4.40 10.87
CA GLU A 56 -2.85 5.64 11.34
C GLU A 56 -1.99 6.43 12.33
N GLN A 57 -1.27 5.74 13.23
CA GLN A 57 -0.40 6.39 14.20
C GLN A 57 0.76 7.11 13.50
N GLU A 58 1.41 6.44 12.54
CA GLU A 58 2.51 7.00 11.76
C GLU A 58 2.03 8.17 10.90
N LEU A 59 0.85 8.06 10.27
CA LEU A 59 0.24 9.18 9.53
C LEU A 59 -0.03 10.40 10.42
N ARG A 60 -0.52 10.19 11.64
CA ARG A 60 -0.72 11.28 12.60
C ARG A 60 0.60 11.93 13.01
N ALA A 61 1.64 11.13 13.25
CA ALA A 61 2.97 11.63 13.57
C ALA A 61 3.54 12.45 12.41
N TYR A 62 3.51 11.90 11.19
CA TYR A 62 3.98 12.57 9.98
C TYR A 62 3.25 13.90 9.74
N ARG A 63 1.91 13.93 9.84
CA ARG A 63 1.14 15.18 9.73
C ARG A 63 1.57 16.21 10.78
N SER A 64 1.86 15.77 12.00
CA SER A 64 2.36 16.66 13.04
C SER A 64 3.73 17.24 12.70
N GLU A 65 4.63 16.46 12.10
CA GLU A 65 5.94 16.93 11.63
C GLU A 65 5.80 17.90 10.44
N CYS A 66 4.85 17.65 9.53
CA CYS A 66 4.62 18.53 8.40
C CYS A 66 4.16 19.94 8.80
N LYS A 67 3.52 20.12 9.97
CA LYS A 67 2.98 21.42 10.41
C LYS A 67 3.99 22.55 10.37
N ASP A 68 5.25 22.26 10.70
CA ASP A 68 6.32 23.25 10.72
C ASP A 68 6.78 23.68 9.31
N CYS A 69 6.35 22.95 8.27
CA CYS A 69 6.71 23.17 6.87
C CYS A 69 5.52 23.60 6.00
N LEU A 70 4.31 23.75 6.58
CA LEU A 70 3.12 24.15 5.83
C LEU A 70 3.15 25.64 5.48
N LEU A 71 3.06 25.95 4.18
CA LEU A 71 2.93 27.32 3.68
C LEU A 71 1.47 27.80 3.61
N TYR A 72 0.52 26.87 3.71
CA TYR A 72 -0.91 27.12 3.65
C TYR A 72 -1.59 26.43 4.83
N PRO A 73 -2.70 26.98 5.34
CA PRO A 73 -3.47 26.34 6.40
C PRO A 73 -3.99 24.96 5.96
N GLU A 74 -4.12 24.04 6.92
CA GLU A 74 -4.85 22.76 6.76
C GLU A 74 -6.35 22.97 6.58
#